data_AF-A0A838JD38-F1
#
_entry.id   AF-A0A838JD38-F1
#
_cell.length_a   1.000
_cell.length_b   1.000
_cell.length_c   1.000
_cell.angle_alpha   90.00
_cell.angle_beta   90.00
_cell.angle_gamma   90.00
#
_symmetry.space_group_name_H-M   'P 1'
#
loop_
_entity.id
_entity.type
_entity.pdbx_description
1 polymer ?
#
loop_
_entity_poly.entity_id
_entity_poly.type
_entity_poly.pdbx_seq_one_letter_code
_entity_poly.pdbx_strand_id
1 'polypeptide(L)'
;MPVTDFVSGLFGPGPEKEDTSAYDADNRKIIADLKGKVPQEYYSPDYKGDFVPTQVAAAPQVSASEMSKISTDPRERDAQFAALNSLGDQAKTGFSAQDKADLAGIEDSSNRANKGRQDAIAQNFAARGMSGSGMELAQADMAAQGAANQQYQGGLQKAAMSQNNQRAAVAALGQLGGQMQGQDFSQQAQKASAADAIAKFNTTNTIGSNQYNAGVQNTAGMRNADARQGVATAATNGHNNFNQNQFQNNTAVAQVGYNANANAINGSRQDYQNEVNGKAAKQSAIIGAAATVGGAAMMASDENLKKNVKTLSPSDIEDFLNSIQPKSFKYKDQSMGEGNRVGILAQDLERSKVGKNLVKEGPDGKEIDINNAIGALFDAVAHVNRKVRG
;
A
#
# COMPACT_ATOMS: atom_id res chain seq x y z
N MET A 1 -47.31 -7.05 86.45
CA MET A 1 -48.03 -8.23 87.00
C MET A 1 -47.74 -9.44 86.11
N PRO A 2 -47.62 -10.63 86.70
CA PRO A 2 -46.71 -11.70 86.26
C PRO A 2 -47.43 -12.91 85.65
N VAL A 3 -46.68 -13.73 84.89
CA VAL A 3 -46.83 -15.20 84.80
C VAL A 3 -45.44 -15.74 84.40
N THR A 4 -44.55 -16.13 85.31
CA THR A 4 -44.33 -17.46 85.94
C THR A 4 -44.22 -18.67 85.00
N ASP A 5 -43.05 -19.32 85.10
CA ASP A 5 -42.74 -20.76 85.03
C ASP A 5 -43.29 -21.63 83.90
N PHE A 6 -42.41 -22.34 83.19
CA PHE A 6 -42.19 -23.78 83.41
C PHE A 6 -41.10 -24.34 82.47
N VAL A 7 -40.55 -25.49 82.87
CA VAL A 7 -39.65 -26.41 82.14
C VAL A 7 -38.15 -26.19 82.33
N SER A 8 -37.74 -26.51 83.56
CA SER A 8 -36.48 -27.19 83.85
C SER A 8 -36.66 -28.71 83.69
N GLY A 9 -35.64 -29.39 83.14
CA GLY A 9 -35.37 -30.80 83.43
C GLY A 9 -35.55 -31.80 82.29
N LEU A 10 -34.54 -31.97 81.43
CA LEU A 10 -34.29 -33.27 80.76
C LEU A 10 -32.89 -33.41 80.14
N PHE A 11 -31.81 -33.06 80.86
CA PHE A 11 -30.45 -33.47 80.45
C PHE A 11 -29.68 -33.97 81.66
N GLY A 12 -29.41 -35.28 81.66
CA GLY A 12 -28.65 -35.99 82.68
C GLY A 12 -27.17 -35.60 82.69
N PRO A 13 -26.43 -36.00 83.74
CA PRO A 13 -25.01 -35.69 83.88
C PRO A 13 -24.20 -36.30 82.73
N GLY A 14 -23.52 -35.44 81.97
CA GLY A 14 -22.59 -35.86 80.93
C GLY A 14 -21.38 -36.62 81.50
N PRO A 15 -20.74 -37.48 80.70
CA PRO A 15 -19.64 -38.31 81.14
C PRO A 15 -18.47 -37.46 81.67
N GLU A 16 -17.85 -37.96 82.74
CA GLU A 16 -16.64 -37.40 83.34
C GLU A 16 -15.57 -37.18 82.26
N LYS A 17 -14.88 -36.03 82.36
CA LYS A 17 -13.81 -35.65 81.45
C LYS A 17 -12.66 -36.66 81.56
N GLU A 18 -12.58 -37.58 80.62
CA GLU A 18 -11.38 -38.38 80.41
C GLU A 18 -10.19 -37.44 80.13
N ASP A 19 -9.09 -37.70 80.81
CA ASP A 19 -7.84 -36.95 80.75
C ASP A 19 -7.19 -37.14 79.37
N THR A 20 -7.55 -36.25 78.44
CA THR A 20 -7.07 -36.22 77.04
C THR A 20 -5.64 -35.69 76.90
N SER A 21 -4.98 -35.32 78.00
CA SER A 21 -3.66 -34.70 77.99
C SER A 21 -2.56 -35.60 77.41
N ALA A 22 -2.69 -36.93 77.55
CA ALA A 22 -1.76 -37.89 76.96
C ALA A 22 -1.92 -38.04 75.43
N TYR A 23 -3.17 -37.98 74.93
CA TYR A 23 -3.45 -38.08 73.49
C TYR A 23 -3.00 -36.84 72.73
N ASP A 24 -3.10 -35.67 73.35
CA ASP A 24 -2.64 -34.38 72.79
C ASP A 24 -1.12 -34.22 72.78
N ALA A 25 -0.39 -34.96 73.62
CA ALA A 25 1.07 -34.95 73.63
C ALA A 25 1.64 -35.80 72.49
N ASP A 26 1.07 -37.00 72.25
CA ASP A 26 1.52 -37.87 71.16
C ASP A 26 1.16 -37.32 69.78
N ASN A 27 -0.03 -36.71 69.62
CA ASN A 27 -0.41 -36.06 68.37
C ASN A 27 0.49 -34.86 68.03
N ARG A 28 0.95 -34.10 69.04
CA ARG A 28 1.91 -33.01 68.82
C ARG A 28 3.28 -33.51 68.37
N LYS A 29 3.72 -34.66 68.88
CA LYS A 29 5.00 -35.27 68.50
C LYS A 29 4.96 -35.81 67.07
N ILE A 30 3.84 -36.42 66.66
CA ILE A 30 3.62 -36.90 65.28
C ILE A 30 3.58 -35.72 64.28
N ILE A 31 2.89 -34.62 64.63
CA ILE A 31 2.82 -33.42 63.77
C ILE A 31 4.20 -32.72 63.64
N ALA A 32 5.01 -32.72 64.71
CA ALA A 32 6.36 -32.17 64.66
C ALA A 32 7.31 -32.99 63.78
N ASP A 33 7.21 -34.32 63.84
CA ASP A 33 8.09 -35.22 63.06
C ASP A 33 7.73 -35.23 61.56
N LEU A 34 6.46 -34.99 61.22
CA LEU A 34 6.00 -34.83 59.83
C LEU A 34 6.46 -33.50 59.21
N LYS A 35 6.54 -32.41 59.98
CA LYS A 35 7.00 -31.10 59.47
C LYS A 35 8.47 -31.09 59.02
N GLY A 36 9.29 -32.03 59.50
CA GLY A 36 10.70 -32.15 59.11
C GLY A 36 10.95 -32.93 57.81
N LYS A 37 9.94 -33.61 57.25
CA LYS A 37 10.13 -34.54 56.11
C LYS A 37 9.35 -34.18 54.85
N VAL A 38 8.60 -33.07 54.82
CA VAL A 38 7.95 -32.60 53.60
C VAL A 38 8.86 -31.57 52.91
N PRO A 39 9.47 -31.86 51.74
CA PRO A 39 10.29 -30.90 51.03
C PRO A 39 9.46 -29.66 50.66
N GLN A 40 9.88 -28.50 51.17
CA GLN A 40 9.36 -27.16 50.90
C GLN A 40 9.79 -26.67 49.50
N GLU A 41 9.48 -27.44 48.46
CA GLU A 41 9.67 -27.02 47.07
C GLU A 41 8.35 -27.11 46.30
N TYR A 42 7.41 -26.25 46.67
CA TYR A 42 6.40 -25.79 45.72
C TYR A 42 6.70 -24.33 45.41
N TYR A 43 7.65 -24.17 44.48
CA TYR A 43 7.86 -22.93 43.74
C TYR A 43 6.55 -22.64 42.98
N SER A 44 5.74 -21.71 43.48
CA SER A 44 4.74 -21.06 42.64
C SER A 44 5.49 -20.15 41.67
N PRO A 45 5.51 -20.43 40.36
CA PRO A 45 6.24 -19.57 39.45
C PRO A 45 5.41 -18.29 39.28
N ASP A 46 5.87 -17.22 39.92
CA ASP A 46 5.34 -15.87 39.79
C ASP A 46 5.70 -15.33 38.40
N TYR A 47 5.03 -15.85 37.36
CA TYR A 47 5.19 -15.38 35.98
C TYR A 47 4.45 -14.05 35.82
N LYS A 48 5.08 -12.96 36.26
CA LYS A 48 4.77 -11.62 35.74
C LYS A 48 5.24 -11.56 34.30
N GLY A 49 4.33 -11.85 33.37
CA GLY A 49 4.56 -11.65 31.94
C GLY A 49 4.67 -10.15 31.66
N ASP A 50 5.90 -9.62 31.66
CA ASP A 50 6.18 -8.25 31.24
C ASP A 50 5.89 -8.13 29.74
N PHE A 51 4.68 -7.68 29.43
CA PHE A 51 4.31 -7.27 28.09
C PHE A 51 5.06 -5.96 27.79
N VAL A 52 6.23 -6.05 27.18
CA VAL A 52 6.96 -4.87 26.69
C VAL A 52 6.34 -4.50 25.34
N PRO A 53 5.59 -3.39 25.22
CA PRO A 53 5.03 -2.99 23.93
C PRO A 53 6.21 -2.64 23.01
N THR A 54 6.37 -3.41 21.94
CA THR A 54 7.45 -3.18 20.96
C THR A 54 7.30 -1.77 20.42
N GLN A 55 8.32 -0.93 20.64
CA GLN A 55 8.32 0.45 20.19
C GLN A 55 8.17 0.48 18.66
N VAL A 56 7.14 1.17 18.20
CA VAL A 56 6.74 1.23 16.79
C VAL A 56 7.91 1.77 15.97
N ALA A 57 8.38 0.97 15.00
CA ALA A 57 9.52 1.30 14.15
C ALA A 57 9.31 2.64 13.44
N ALA A 58 10.40 3.42 13.33
CA ALA A 58 10.41 4.77 12.78
C ALA A 58 9.69 4.86 11.42
N ALA A 59 8.89 5.92 11.26
CA ALA A 59 8.04 6.12 10.09
C ALA A 59 8.86 6.07 8.78
N PRO A 60 8.39 5.32 7.76
CA PRO A 60 9.08 5.23 6.48
C PRO A 60 9.17 6.61 5.82
N GLN A 61 10.35 6.93 5.27
CA GLN A 61 10.56 8.15 4.49
C GLN A 61 9.61 8.17 3.30
N VAL A 62 8.73 9.18 3.26
CA VAL A 62 7.79 9.41 2.16
C VAL A 62 8.59 9.69 0.89
N SER A 63 8.58 8.76 -0.05
CA SER A 63 9.22 8.93 -1.35
C SER A 63 8.51 10.04 -2.14
N ALA A 64 9.28 10.91 -2.80
CA ALA A 64 8.75 12.03 -3.58
C ALA A 64 7.79 11.52 -4.67
N SER A 65 6.63 12.16 -4.79
CA SER A 65 5.57 11.79 -5.74
C SER A 65 6.06 11.80 -7.20
N GLU A 66 5.73 10.74 -7.94
CA GLU A 66 5.86 10.61 -9.41
C GLU A 66 5.18 11.77 -10.16
N MET A 67 4.24 12.52 -9.57
CA MET A 67 3.62 13.70 -10.19
C MET A 67 4.59 14.87 -10.41
N SER A 68 5.76 14.87 -9.75
CA SER A 68 6.81 15.84 -10.06
C SER A 68 7.30 15.72 -11.52
N LYS A 69 7.07 14.58 -12.17
CA LYS A 69 7.48 14.29 -13.55
C LYS A 69 6.55 14.85 -14.63
N ILE A 70 5.39 15.40 -14.27
CA ILE A 70 4.57 16.17 -15.23
C ILE A 70 5.26 17.52 -15.41
N SER A 71 6.28 17.51 -16.27
CA SER A 71 6.93 18.72 -16.76
C SER A 71 6.04 19.30 -17.86
N THR A 72 5.56 20.52 -17.66
CA THR A 72 5.02 21.35 -18.75
C THR A 72 6.06 21.34 -19.88
N ASP A 73 5.64 21.08 -21.12
CA ASP A 73 6.56 20.97 -22.26
C ASP A 73 7.35 22.28 -22.39
N PRO A 74 8.68 22.27 -22.18
CA PRO A 74 9.49 23.50 -22.24
C PRO A 74 9.33 24.26 -23.57
N ARG A 75 9.00 23.55 -24.65
CA ARG A 75 8.88 24.11 -26.00
C ARG A 75 7.74 25.10 -26.14
N GLU A 76 6.62 24.88 -25.46
CA GLU A 76 5.49 25.82 -25.53
C GLU A 76 5.85 27.15 -24.87
N ARG A 77 6.57 27.08 -23.75
CA ARG A 77 7.07 28.27 -23.05
C ARG A 77 8.08 29.03 -23.91
N ASP A 78 8.99 28.32 -24.56
CA ASP A 78 9.97 28.92 -25.46
C ASP A 78 9.31 29.59 -26.68
N ALA A 79 8.28 28.97 -27.26
CA ALA A 79 7.51 29.55 -28.36
C ALA A 79 6.77 30.83 -27.94
N GLN A 80 6.19 30.86 -26.73
CA GLN A 80 5.56 32.07 -26.18
C GLN A 80 6.60 33.18 -25.95
N PHE A 81 7.78 32.85 -25.40
CA PHE A 81 8.87 33.81 -25.24
C PHE A 81 9.40 34.34 -26.58
N ALA A 82 9.50 33.49 -27.60
CA ALA A 82 9.89 33.92 -28.94
C ALA A 82 8.88 34.91 -29.54
N ALA A 83 7.58 34.66 -29.38
CA ALA A 83 6.53 35.60 -29.82
C ALA A 83 6.57 36.92 -29.06
N LEU A 84 6.79 36.87 -27.73
CA LEU A 84 6.97 38.06 -26.90
C LEU A 84 8.21 38.87 -27.30
N ASN A 85 9.33 38.20 -27.61
CA ASN A 85 10.54 38.85 -28.08
C ASN A 85 10.32 39.53 -29.44
N SER A 86 9.62 38.86 -30.37
CA SER A 86 9.26 39.47 -31.66
C SER A 86 8.39 40.72 -31.50
N LEU A 87 7.40 40.68 -30.59
CA LEU A 87 6.57 41.84 -30.26
C LEU A 87 7.39 42.95 -29.58
N GLY A 88 8.32 42.58 -28.70
CA GLY A 88 9.24 43.50 -28.03
C GLY A 88 10.18 44.20 -28.99
N ASP A 89 10.72 43.50 -29.97
CA ASP A 89 11.60 44.07 -31.00
C ASP A 89 10.83 44.98 -31.96
N GLN A 90 9.60 44.61 -32.32
CA GLN A 90 8.68 45.50 -33.05
C GLN A 90 8.36 46.75 -32.23
N ALA A 91 8.13 46.61 -30.92
CA ALA A 91 7.88 47.74 -30.04
C ALA A 91 9.12 48.65 -29.88
N LYS A 92 10.35 48.12 -29.91
CA LYS A 92 11.59 48.93 -29.86
C LYS A 92 11.88 49.64 -31.16
N THR A 93 11.73 48.96 -32.28
CA THR A 93 12.09 49.50 -33.61
C THR A 93 11.01 50.40 -34.20
N GLY A 94 9.79 50.38 -33.64
CA GLY A 94 8.69 51.26 -34.00
C GLY A 94 8.02 50.93 -35.33
N PHE A 95 8.69 50.19 -36.23
CA PHE A 95 8.19 49.78 -37.54
C PHE A 95 8.26 48.26 -37.71
N SER A 96 7.14 47.63 -38.11
CA SER A 96 7.15 46.23 -38.54
C SER A 96 7.93 46.07 -39.86
N ALA A 97 8.30 44.82 -40.19
CA ALA A 97 8.90 44.53 -41.50
C ALA A 97 8.01 44.98 -42.66
N GLN A 98 6.69 44.90 -42.49
CA GLN A 98 5.71 45.35 -43.47
C GLN A 98 5.64 46.88 -43.55
N ASP A 99 5.73 47.57 -42.41
CA ASP A 99 5.77 49.03 -42.40
C ASP A 99 7.01 49.57 -43.13
N LYS A 100 8.16 48.90 -42.99
CA LYS A 100 9.39 49.23 -43.73
C LYS A 100 9.22 49.01 -45.23
N ALA A 101 8.56 47.92 -45.63
CA ALA A 101 8.27 47.65 -47.03
C ALA A 101 7.32 48.70 -47.64
N ASP A 102 6.27 49.09 -46.91
CA ASP A 102 5.35 50.15 -47.33
C ASP A 102 6.06 51.50 -47.48
N LEU A 103 6.95 51.83 -46.52
CA LEU A 103 7.70 53.08 -46.57
C LEU A 103 8.63 53.13 -47.79
N ALA A 104 9.34 52.02 -48.05
CA ALA A 104 10.16 51.87 -49.25
C ALA A 104 9.30 52.01 -50.53
N GLY A 105 8.07 51.46 -50.53
CA GLY A 105 7.13 51.61 -51.65
C GLY A 105 6.67 53.06 -51.87
N ILE A 106 6.45 53.83 -50.80
CA ILE A 106 6.11 55.26 -50.88
C ILE A 106 7.28 56.06 -51.47
N GLU A 107 8.51 55.77 -51.02
CA GLU A 107 9.73 56.42 -51.56
C GLU A 107 9.89 56.11 -53.06
N ASP A 108 9.74 54.85 -53.43
CA ASP A 108 9.82 54.40 -54.83
C ASP A 108 8.76 55.06 -55.73
N SER A 109 7.51 55.13 -55.26
CA SER A 109 6.41 55.76 -55.97
C SER A 109 6.63 57.27 -56.12
N SER A 110 7.07 57.94 -55.05
CA SER A 110 7.41 59.37 -55.05
C SER A 110 8.54 59.68 -56.03
N ASN A 111 9.61 58.87 -56.03
CA ASN A 111 10.75 59.01 -56.93
C ASN A 111 10.36 58.81 -58.40
N ARG A 112 9.54 57.79 -58.71
CA ARG A 112 9.03 57.57 -60.07
C ARG A 112 8.15 58.73 -60.53
N ALA A 113 7.27 59.22 -59.66
CA ALA A 113 6.42 60.36 -59.97
C ALA A 113 7.24 61.65 -60.19
N ASN A 114 8.24 61.90 -59.36
CA ASN A 114 9.12 63.05 -59.49
C ASN A 114 9.92 63.01 -60.80
N LYS A 115 10.51 61.85 -61.13
CA LYS A 115 11.19 61.66 -62.41
C LYS A 115 10.27 61.89 -63.60
N GLY A 116 9.05 61.32 -63.57
CA GLY A 116 8.07 61.55 -64.64
C GLY A 116 7.68 63.02 -64.81
N ARG A 117 7.57 63.79 -63.71
CA ARG A 117 7.33 65.24 -63.76
C ARG A 117 8.52 65.98 -64.35
N GLN A 118 9.75 65.63 -63.94
CA GLN A 118 10.97 66.23 -64.48
C GLN A 118 11.08 65.97 -65.99
N ASP A 119 10.87 64.73 -66.44
CA ASP A 119 10.89 64.38 -67.86
C ASP A 119 9.82 65.15 -68.65
N ALA A 120 8.62 65.31 -68.09
CA ALA A 120 7.55 66.08 -68.73
C ALA A 120 7.84 67.59 -68.78
N ILE A 121 8.45 68.16 -67.73
CA ILE A 121 8.89 69.56 -67.71
C ILE A 121 9.98 69.75 -68.78
N ALA A 122 11.01 68.90 -68.78
CA ALA A 122 12.09 68.95 -69.75
C ALA A 122 11.57 68.85 -71.19
N GLN A 123 10.65 67.92 -71.48
CA GLN A 123 10.01 67.78 -72.80
C GLN A 123 9.22 69.02 -73.21
N ASN A 124 8.46 69.63 -72.30
CA ASN A 124 7.70 70.85 -72.59
C ASN A 124 8.61 72.06 -72.87
N PHE A 125 9.72 72.19 -72.13
CA PHE A 125 10.69 73.25 -72.35
C PHE A 125 11.52 73.03 -73.62
N ALA A 126 11.91 71.78 -73.90
CA ALA A 126 12.58 71.40 -75.14
C ALA A 126 11.69 71.66 -76.36
N ALA A 127 10.40 71.32 -76.31
CA ALA A 127 9.44 71.61 -77.37
C ALA A 127 9.27 73.12 -77.64
N ARG A 128 9.52 73.96 -76.62
CA ARG A 128 9.47 75.43 -76.73
C ARG A 128 10.82 76.06 -77.08
N GLY A 129 11.89 75.28 -77.26
CA GLY A 129 13.25 75.77 -77.49
C GLY A 129 13.87 76.49 -76.29
N MET A 130 13.32 76.28 -75.08
CA MET A 130 13.75 76.93 -73.84
C MET A 130 14.46 75.96 -72.87
N SER A 131 14.89 74.80 -73.37
CA SER A 131 15.63 73.82 -72.56
C SER A 131 16.95 74.41 -72.05
N GLY A 132 17.27 74.14 -70.78
CA GLY A 132 18.42 74.68 -70.06
C GLY A 132 18.22 76.09 -69.50
N SER A 133 17.05 76.72 -69.69
CA SER A 133 16.79 78.04 -69.11
C SER A 133 16.59 77.95 -67.58
N GLY A 134 16.92 79.00 -66.84
CA GLY A 134 16.71 79.04 -65.38
C GLY A 134 15.24 78.83 -64.95
N MET A 135 14.30 79.01 -65.88
CA MET A 135 12.89 78.67 -65.67
C MET A 135 12.64 77.16 -65.61
N GLU A 136 13.38 76.34 -66.36
CA GLU A 136 13.30 74.87 -66.29
C GLU A 136 13.77 74.39 -64.91
N LEU A 137 14.89 74.93 -64.42
CA LEU A 137 15.40 74.63 -63.08
C LEU A 137 14.39 75.04 -62.00
N ALA A 138 13.82 76.24 -62.09
CA ALA A 138 12.82 76.70 -61.12
C ALA A 138 11.57 75.81 -61.09
N GLN A 139 11.10 75.32 -62.24
CA GLN A 139 9.99 74.36 -62.29
C GLN A 139 10.37 72.99 -61.76
N ALA A 140 11.58 72.50 -62.06
CA ALA A 140 12.10 71.25 -61.51
C ALA A 140 12.22 71.31 -59.98
N ASP A 141 12.69 72.43 -59.43
CA ASP A 141 12.79 72.68 -57.98
C ASP A 141 11.40 72.71 -57.33
N MET A 142 10.41 73.38 -57.94
CA MET A 142 9.03 73.34 -57.45
C MET A 142 8.44 71.92 -57.45
N ALA A 143 8.72 71.14 -58.49
CA ALA A 143 8.27 69.74 -58.56
C ALA A 143 8.92 68.87 -57.47
N ALA A 144 10.22 69.07 -57.23
CA ALA A 144 10.97 68.39 -56.17
C ALA A 144 10.43 68.76 -54.77
N GLN A 145 10.13 70.04 -54.51
CA GLN A 145 9.50 70.47 -53.26
C GLN A 145 8.10 69.85 -53.06
N GLY A 146 7.32 69.72 -54.14
CA GLY A 146 6.01 69.06 -54.10
C GLY A 146 6.12 67.57 -53.73
N ALA A 147 7.10 66.85 -54.31
CA ALA A 147 7.36 65.45 -54.00
C ALA A 147 7.83 65.27 -52.54
N ALA A 148 8.73 66.13 -52.07
CA ALA A 148 9.20 66.13 -50.68
C ALA A 148 8.05 66.34 -49.68
N ASN A 149 7.12 67.26 -49.96
CA ASN A 149 5.95 67.49 -49.13
C ASN A 149 4.99 66.28 -49.10
N GLN A 150 4.76 65.62 -50.24
CA GLN A 150 3.95 64.39 -50.29
C GLN A 150 4.60 63.24 -49.52
N GLN A 151 5.91 63.04 -49.68
CA GLN A 151 6.66 62.02 -48.95
C GLN A 151 6.65 62.30 -47.44
N TYR A 152 6.82 63.56 -47.03
CA TYR A 152 6.75 63.96 -45.62
C TYR A 152 5.35 63.71 -45.02
N GLN A 153 4.28 64.07 -45.71
CA GLN A 153 2.90 63.81 -45.25
C GLN A 153 2.61 62.29 -45.16
N GLY A 154 3.04 61.51 -46.15
CA GLY A 154 2.93 60.04 -46.11
C GLY A 154 3.72 59.42 -44.96
N GLY A 155 4.94 59.92 -44.72
CA GLY A 155 5.79 59.50 -43.61
C GLY A 155 5.17 59.79 -42.24
N LEU A 156 4.62 61.00 -42.04
CA LEU A 156 3.91 61.36 -40.81
C LEU A 156 2.67 60.49 -40.56
N GLN A 157 1.87 60.24 -41.61
CA GLN A 157 0.68 59.40 -41.49
C GLN A 157 1.06 57.96 -41.12
N LYS A 158 2.10 57.40 -41.75
CA LYS A 158 2.61 56.07 -41.43
C LYS A 158 3.20 56.02 -40.02
N ALA A 159 3.95 57.03 -39.59
CA ALA A 159 4.48 57.12 -38.23
C ALA A 159 3.36 57.15 -37.18
N ALA A 160 2.29 57.92 -37.41
CA ALA A 160 1.11 57.96 -36.54
C ALA A 160 0.41 56.59 -36.45
N MET A 161 0.23 55.91 -37.59
CA MET A 161 -0.30 54.54 -37.61
C MET A 161 0.61 53.56 -36.86
N SER A 162 1.93 53.66 -37.06
CA SER A 162 2.92 52.82 -36.37
C SER A 162 2.86 53.01 -34.85
N GLN A 163 2.75 54.26 -34.39
CA GLN A 163 2.61 54.56 -32.97
C GLN A 163 1.30 54.01 -32.38
N ASN A 164 0.20 54.04 -33.15
CA ASN A 164 -1.05 53.38 -32.74
C ASN A 164 -0.89 51.87 -32.63
N ASN A 165 -0.27 51.23 -33.62
CA ASN A 165 0.00 49.79 -33.62
C ASN A 165 0.91 49.38 -32.46
N GLN A 166 1.94 50.18 -32.17
CA GLN A 166 2.84 49.99 -31.03
C GLN A 166 2.07 50.03 -29.70
N ARG A 167 1.19 51.01 -29.51
CA ARG A 167 0.36 51.10 -28.30
C ARG A 167 -0.59 49.92 -28.15
N ALA A 168 -1.23 49.49 -29.24
CA ALA A 168 -2.10 48.31 -29.25
C ALA A 168 -1.32 47.03 -28.92
N ALA A 169 -0.14 46.86 -29.50
CA ALA A 169 0.74 45.72 -29.24
C ALA A 169 1.21 45.68 -27.77
N VAL A 170 1.59 46.83 -27.19
CA VAL A 170 1.98 46.92 -25.78
C VAL A 170 0.80 46.60 -24.85
N ALA A 171 -0.40 47.09 -25.16
CA ALA A 171 -1.60 46.75 -24.39
C ALA A 171 -1.93 45.25 -24.45
N ALA A 172 -1.82 44.64 -25.63
CA ALA A 172 -1.98 43.19 -25.79
C ALA A 172 -0.91 42.40 -25.02
N LEU A 173 0.35 42.87 -25.03
CA LEU A 173 1.44 42.28 -24.25
C LEU A 173 1.15 42.32 -22.74
N GLY A 174 0.58 43.43 -22.25
CA GLY A 174 0.17 43.57 -20.85
C GLY A 174 -0.93 42.59 -20.46
N GLN A 175 -1.95 42.41 -21.31
CA GLN A 175 -3.01 41.43 -21.09
C GLN A 175 -2.48 39.99 -21.11
N LEU A 176 -1.63 39.67 -22.09
CA LEU A 176 -1.02 38.34 -22.22
C LEU A 176 -0.11 38.03 -21.03
N GLY A 177 0.71 38.99 -20.59
CA GLY A 177 1.55 38.86 -19.40
C GLY A 177 0.73 38.56 -18.14
N GLY A 178 -0.42 39.23 -17.96
CA GLY A 178 -1.35 38.94 -16.87
C GLY A 178 -1.96 37.53 -16.95
N GLN A 179 -2.35 37.09 -18.15
CA GLN A 179 -2.88 35.74 -18.37
C GLN A 179 -1.82 34.65 -18.13
N MET A 180 -0.59 34.83 -18.62
CA MET A 180 0.52 33.90 -18.41
C MET A 180 0.86 33.76 -16.94
N GLN A 181 0.96 34.88 -16.20
CA GLN A 181 1.22 34.85 -14.77
C GLN A 181 0.08 34.17 -13.99
N GLY A 182 -1.18 34.42 -14.38
CA GLY A 182 -2.34 33.73 -13.80
C GLY A 182 -2.33 32.23 -14.08
N GLN A 183 -1.95 31.82 -15.29
CA GLN A 183 -1.84 30.42 -15.67
C GLN A 183 -0.69 29.71 -14.93
N ASP A 184 0.49 30.33 -14.85
CA ASP A 184 1.64 29.80 -14.10
C ASP A 184 1.29 29.65 -12.61
N PHE A 185 0.64 30.66 -12.02
CA PHE A 185 0.17 30.58 -10.63
C PHE A 185 -0.86 29.47 -10.44
N SER A 186 -1.85 29.34 -11.34
CA SER A 186 -2.86 28.28 -11.27
C SER A 186 -2.24 26.88 -11.39
N GLN A 187 -1.29 26.69 -12.32
CA GLN A 187 -0.55 25.44 -12.47
C GLN A 187 0.27 25.12 -11.21
N GLN A 188 0.99 26.10 -10.65
CA GLN A 188 1.76 25.90 -9.42
C GLN A 188 0.86 25.61 -8.22
N ALA A 189 -0.27 26.31 -8.10
CA ALA A 189 -1.25 26.08 -7.04
C ALA A 189 -1.88 24.67 -7.14
N GLN A 190 -2.22 24.22 -8.35
CA GLN A 190 -2.69 22.86 -8.60
C GLN A 190 -1.62 21.81 -8.26
N LYS A 191 -0.36 22.06 -8.65
CA LYS A 191 0.77 21.18 -8.34
C LYS A 191 1.00 21.07 -6.83
N ALA A 192 0.95 22.20 -6.12
CA ALA A 192 1.08 22.24 -4.66
C ALA A 192 -0.08 21.49 -3.97
N SER A 193 -1.33 21.76 -4.38
CA SER A 193 -2.51 21.06 -3.86
C SER A 193 -2.46 19.55 -4.09
N ALA A 194 -2.00 19.12 -5.28
CA ALA A 194 -1.80 17.71 -5.58
C ALA A 194 -0.69 17.08 -4.71
N ALA A 195 0.42 17.79 -4.48
CA ALA A 195 1.48 17.33 -3.59
C ALA A 195 0.98 17.14 -2.16
N ASP A 196 0.19 18.09 -1.64
CA ASP A 196 -0.41 18.01 -0.31
C ASP A 196 -1.41 16.84 -0.19
N ALA A 197 -2.25 16.63 -1.21
CA ALA A 197 -3.18 15.51 -1.25
C ALA A 197 -2.46 14.15 -1.20
N ILE A 198 -1.34 14.02 -1.91
CA ILE A 198 -0.52 12.80 -1.91
C ILE A 198 0.19 12.62 -0.58
N ALA A 199 0.77 13.69 -0.02
CA ALA A 199 1.40 13.64 1.30
C ALA A 199 0.39 13.19 2.37
N LYS A 200 -0.84 13.73 2.31
CA LYS A 200 -1.95 13.32 3.20
C LYS A 200 -2.32 11.85 2.99
N PHE A 201 -2.49 11.40 1.74
CA PHE A 201 -2.80 10.01 1.42
C PHE A 201 -1.73 9.03 1.94
N ASN A 202 -0.44 9.33 1.69
CA ASN A 202 0.67 8.53 2.17
C ASN A 202 0.73 8.49 3.70
N THR A 203 0.49 9.63 4.35
CA THR A 203 0.41 9.72 5.81
C THR A 203 -0.73 8.87 6.36
N THR A 204 -1.93 8.97 5.78
CA THR A 204 -3.10 8.16 6.18
C THR A 204 -2.85 6.67 5.97
N ASN A 205 -2.27 6.27 4.84
CA ASN A 205 -1.94 4.86 4.59
C ASN A 205 -0.88 4.32 5.54
N THR A 206 0.11 5.14 5.89
CA THR A 206 1.15 4.78 6.85
C THR A 206 0.55 4.59 8.25
N ILE A 207 -0.32 5.51 8.68
CA ILE A 207 -1.04 5.39 9.95
C ILE A 207 -1.91 4.12 9.97
N GLY A 208 -2.67 3.86 8.90
CA GLY A 208 -3.52 2.67 8.79
C GLY A 208 -2.71 1.37 8.86
N SER A 209 -1.57 1.32 8.16
CA SER A 209 -0.68 0.16 8.19
C SER A 209 -0.06 -0.06 9.57
N ASN A 210 0.36 1.02 10.24
CA ASN A 210 0.92 0.96 11.59
C ASN A 210 -0.13 0.52 12.61
N GLN A 211 -1.37 1.01 12.51
CA GLN A 211 -2.48 0.58 13.36
C GLN A 211 -2.82 -0.90 13.15
N TYR A 212 -2.86 -1.34 11.89
CA TYR A 212 -3.08 -2.75 11.57
C TYR A 212 -1.97 -3.64 12.14
N ASN A 213 -0.70 -3.29 11.91
CA ASN A 213 0.44 -4.06 12.42
C ASN A 213 0.48 -4.09 13.95
N ALA A 214 0.25 -2.96 14.62
CA ALA A 214 0.15 -2.90 16.07
C ALA A 214 -1.01 -3.77 16.59
N GLY A 215 -2.17 -3.76 15.93
CA GLY A 215 -3.30 -4.62 16.26
C GLY A 215 -2.99 -6.12 16.14
N VAL A 216 -2.32 -6.50 15.05
CA VAL A 216 -1.86 -7.89 14.82
C VAL A 216 -0.85 -8.31 15.88
N GLN A 217 0.12 -7.45 16.21
CA GLN A 217 1.11 -7.73 17.26
C GLN A 217 0.45 -7.89 18.63
N ASN A 218 -0.50 -7.02 18.97
CA ASN A 218 -1.23 -7.11 20.23
C ASN A 218 -2.06 -8.41 20.31
N THR A 219 -2.73 -8.79 19.22
CA THR A 219 -3.52 -10.03 19.18
C THR A 219 -2.64 -11.27 19.25
N ALA A 220 -1.50 -11.28 18.56
CA ALA A 220 -0.52 -12.35 18.66
C ALA A 220 0.07 -12.44 20.08
N GLY A 221 0.37 -11.30 20.71
CA GLY A 221 0.84 -11.23 22.09
C GLY A 221 -0.17 -11.81 23.07
N MET A 222 -1.45 -11.45 22.95
CA MET A 222 -2.53 -12.00 23.78
C MET A 222 -2.67 -13.52 23.59
N ARG A 223 -2.69 -14.03 22.35
CA ARG A 223 -2.76 -15.47 22.09
C ARG A 223 -1.58 -16.24 22.65
N ASN A 224 -0.38 -15.67 22.59
CA ASN A 224 0.82 -16.28 23.17
C ASN A 224 0.75 -16.30 24.70
N ALA A 225 0.23 -15.24 25.32
CA ALA A 225 0.00 -15.20 26.77
C ALA A 225 -1.04 -16.26 27.20
N ASP A 226 -2.17 -16.35 26.50
CA ASP A 226 -3.22 -17.35 26.75
C ASP A 226 -2.69 -18.79 26.57
N ALA A 227 -1.93 -19.03 25.49
CA ALA A 227 -1.32 -20.34 25.24
C ALA A 227 -0.32 -20.72 26.35
N ARG A 228 0.51 -19.77 26.81
CA ARG A 228 1.43 -20.00 27.94
C ARG A 228 0.68 -20.31 29.22
N GLN A 229 -0.40 -19.59 29.52
CA GLN A 229 -1.24 -19.87 30.69
C GLN A 229 -1.93 -21.23 30.59
N GLY A 230 -2.39 -21.62 29.39
CA GLY A 230 -2.97 -22.94 29.15
C GLY A 230 -1.97 -24.07 29.38
N VAL A 231 -0.75 -23.94 28.86
CA VAL A 231 0.33 -24.93 29.09
C VAL A 231 0.72 -24.99 30.56
N ALA A 232 0.84 -23.85 31.25
CA ALA A 232 1.14 -23.81 32.67
C ALA A 232 0.04 -24.50 33.50
N THR A 233 -1.23 -24.23 33.19
CA THR A 233 -2.38 -24.86 33.85
C THR A 233 -2.40 -26.37 33.60
N ALA A 234 -2.15 -26.81 32.36
CA ALA A 234 -2.07 -28.22 32.01
C ALA A 234 -0.91 -28.93 32.73
N ALA A 235 0.25 -28.27 32.85
CA ALA A 235 1.40 -28.78 33.59
C ALA A 235 1.08 -28.94 35.09
N THR A 236 0.47 -27.94 35.72
CA THR A 236 0.04 -28.01 37.13
C THR A 236 -0.97 -29.13 37.36
N ASN A 237 -1.99 -29.25 36.50
CA ASN A 237 -2.98 -30.32 36.59
C ASN A 237 -2.35 -31.70 36.36
N GLY A 238 -1.42 -31.81 35.40
CA GLY A 238 -0.66 -33.03 35.15
C GLY A 238 0.17 -33.45 36.36
N HIS A 239 0.84 -32.49 37.01
CA HIS A 239 1.61 -32.74 38.23
C HIS A 239 0.72 -33.19 39.39
N ASN A 240 -0.43 -32.54 39.59
CA ASN A 240 -1.40 -32.92 40.61
C ASN A 240 -1.96 -34.33 40.37
N ASN A 241 -2.32 -34.66 39.12
CA ASN A 241 -2.79 -35.99 38.75
C ASN A 241 -1.69 -37.05 38.94
N PHE A 242 -0.44 -36.76 38.57
CA PHE A 242 0.68 -37.66 38.77
C PHE A 242 0.92 -37.93 40.26
N ASN A 243 0.95 -36.89 41.09
CA ASN A 243 1.12 -37.04 42.53
C ASN A 243 -0.05 -37.78 43.17
N GLN A 244 -1.29 -37.52 42.73
CA GLN A 244 -2.46 -38.25 43.20
C GLN A 244 -2.39 -39.73 42.81
N ASN A 245 -2.00 -40.04 41.57
CA ASN A 245 -1.82 -41.41 41.11
C ASN A 245 -0.65 -42.12 41.83
N GLN A 246 0.45 -41.42 42.10
CA GLN A 246 1.57 -42.00 42.84
C GLN A 246 1.17 -42.25 44.29
N PHE A 247 0.41 -41.34 44.92
CA PHE A 247 -0.14 -41.56 46.25
C PHE A 247 -1.10 -42.75 46.25
N GLN A 248 -2.05 -42.83 45.30
CA GLN A 248 -2.94 -43.98 45.16
C GLN A 248 -2.20 -45.28 44.87
N ASN A 249 -1.14 -45.26 44.07
CA ASN A 249 -0.32 -46.44 43.82
C ASN A 249 0.48 -46.84 45.06
N ASN A 250 1.03 -45.90 45.80
CA ASN A 250 1.75 -46.21 47.04
C ASN A 250 0.80 -46.70 48.14
N THR A 251 -0.41 -46.14 48.26
CA THR A 251 -1.43 -46.65 49.18
C THR A 251 -1.99 -47.99 48.71
N ALA A 252 -2.21 -48.18 47.41
CA ALA A 252 -2.61 -49.47 46.85
C ALA A 252 -1.51 -50.52 47.02
N VAL A 253 -0.22 -50.19 46.87
CA VAL A 253 0.89 -51.11 47.13
C VAL A 253 1.00 -51.40 48.64
N ALA A 254 0.79 -50.42 49.51
CA ALA A 254 0.72 -50.67 50.95
C ALA A 254 -0.48 -51.54 51.33
N GLN A 255 -1.64 -51.30 50.71
CA GLN A 255 -2.86 -52.08 50.91
C GLN A 255 -2.76 -53.48 50.29
N VAL A 256 -2.11 -53.63 49.14
CA VAL A 256 -1.74 -54.92 48.53
C VAL A 256 -0.68 -55.60 49.36
N GLY A 257 0.25 -54.90 50.01
CA GLY A 257 1.17 -55.50 50.98
C GLY A 257 0.42 -56.07 52.18
N TYR A 258 -0.51 -55.31 52.74
CA TYR A 258 -1.41 -55.78 53.81
C TYR A 258 -2.30 -56.94 53.36
N ASN A 259 -2.94 -56.81 52.21
CA ASN A 259 -3.83 -57.83 51.65
C ASN A 259 -3.06 -59.01 51.08
N ALA A 260 -1.83 -58.90 50.61
CA ALA A 260 -0.99 -60.01 50.16
C ALA A 260 -0.37 -60.72 51.36
N ASN A 261 -0.16 -60.05 52.50
CA ASN A 261 0.13 -60.74 53.74
C ASN A 261 -1.11 -61.51 54.25
N ALA A 262 -2.30 -60.88 54.20
CA ALA A 262 -3.57 -61.53 54.55
C ALA A 262 -4.00 -62.62 53.54
N ASN A 263 -3.70 -62.45 52.25
CA ASN A 263 -3.96 -63.38 51.16
C ASN A 263 -2.80 -64.34 50.89
N ALA A 264 -1.61 -64.16 51.46
CA ALA A 264 -0.65 -65.26 51.58
C ALA A 264 -1.16 -66.22 52.66
N ILE A 265 -1.74 -65.69 53.75
CA ILE A 265 -2.41 -66.49 54.78
C ILE A 265 -3.67 -67.18 54.23
N ASN A 266 -4.50 -66.50 53.42
CA ASN A 266 -5.69 -67.11 52.80
C ASN A 266 -5.39 -67.85 51.48
N GLY A 267 -4.38 -67.46 50.72
CA GLY A 267 -3.91 -68.08 49.47
C GLY A 267 -3.17 -69.38 49.71
N SER A 268 -2.48 -69.53 50.85
CA SER A 268 -2.07 -70.87 51.34
C SER A 268 -3.26 -71.83 51.45
N ARG A 269 -4.48 -71.32 51.69
CA ARG A 269 -5.72 -72.12 51.74
C ARG A 269 -6.45 -72.21 50.40
N GLN A 270 -6.25 -71.25 49.49
CA GLN A 270 -7.00 -71.13 48.25
C GLN A 270 -6.22 -71.57 47.00
N ASP A 271 -4.88 -71.61 47.04
CA ASP A 271 -4.03 -72.30 46.05
C ASP A 271 -4.27 -73.81 46.06
N TYR A 272 -4.74 -74.36 47.19
CA TYR A 272 -5.28 -75.72 47.26
C TYR A 272 -6.61 -75.89 46.50
N GLN A 273 -7.34 -74.80 46.23
CA GLN A 273 -8.68 -74.84 45.63
C GLN A 273 -8.72 -74.37 44.17
N ASN A 274 -7.78 -73.51 43.76
CA ASN A 274 -7.80 -72.89 42.43
C ASN A 274 -6.82 -73.53 41.41
N GLU A 275 -6.03 -74.55 41.80
CA GLU A 275 -5.44 -75.50 40.84
C GLU A 275 -6.53 -76.31 40.08
N VAL A 276 -7.76 -76.32 40.60
CA VAL A 276 -8.88 -77.10 40.04
C VAL A 276 -9.64 -76.35 38.94
N ASN A 277 -9.64 -75.02 38.88
CA ASN A 277 -10.57 -74.28 38.03
C ASN A 277 -9.97 -73.04 37.35
N GLY A 278 -9.61 -73.17 36.07
CA GLY A 278 -9.72 -72.02 35.16
C GLY A 278 -8.48 -71.64 34.34
N LYS A 279 -8.18 -72.44 33.32
CA LYS A 279 -7.55 -71.93 32.08
C LYS A 279 -8.65 -71.71 31.04
N ALA A 280 -9.06 -70.46 30.78
CA ALA A 280 -9.58 -70.04 29.46
C ALA A 280 -9.86 -68.53 29.39
N ALA A 281 -9.10 -67.86 28.52
CA ALA A 281 -9.51 -66.74 27.67
C ALA A 281 -10.02 -65.45 28.36
N LYS A 282 -9.16 -64.53 28.82
CA LYS A 282 -8.51 -63.45 28.01
C LYS A 282 -8.85 -63.43 26.51
N GLN A 283 -9.08 -62.20 26.01
CA GLN A 283 -8.66 -61.68 24.69
C GLN A 283 -9.77 -61.42 23.65
N SER A 284 -10.31 -60.19 23.65
CA SER A 284 -10.78 -59.47 22.44
C SER A 284 -11.07 -58.00 22.80
N ALA A 285 -10.08 -57.10 22.87
CA ALA A 285 -9.55 -56.32 21.73
C ALA A 285 -10.68 -55.61 20.93
N ILE A 286 -10.84 -54.30 21.08
CA ILE A 286 -10.10 -53.26 20.33
C ILE A 286 -10.39 -53.35 18.83
N ILE A 287 -11.59 -52.94 18.39
CA ILE A 287 -11.88 -52.49 17.01
C ILE A 287 -13.02 -51.47 17.10
N GLY A 288 -12.71 -50.17 17.08
CA GLY A 288 -13.70 -49.11 17.37
C GLY A 288 -13.45 -47.80 16.66
N ALA A 289 -13.50 -47.84 15.34
CA ALA A 289 -14.01 -46.78 14.46
C ALA A 289 -13.32 -45.40 14.51
N ALA A 290 -12.21 -45.34 13.78
CA ALA A 290 -11.91 -44.20 12.92
C ALA A 290 -12.89 -44.18 11.74
N ALA A 291 -13.90 -43.30 11.72
CA ALA A 291 -14.65 -42.96 10.52
C ALA A 291 -15.63 -41.79 10.79
N THR A 292 -15.25 -40.56 10.44
CA THR A 292 -16.18 -39.56 9.87
C THR A 292 -15.39 -38.38 9.32
N VAL A 293 -14.96 -38.52 8.06
CA VAL A 293 -14.40 -37.48 7.19
C VAL A 293 -15.55 -36.93 6.34
N GLY A 294 -15.81 -35.61 6.36
CA GLY A 294 -16.87 -35.04 5.53
C GLY A 294 -17.00 -33.51 5.45
N GLY A 295 -15.97 -32.72 5.76
CA GLY A 295 -16.11 -31.25 5.77
C GLY A 295 -14.82 -30.41 5.80
N ALA A 296 -13.68 -30.92 5.32
CA ALA A 296 -12.36 -30.29 5.50
C ALA A 296 -11.62 -29.91 4.19
N ALA A 297 -12.32 -29.73 3.06
CA ALA A 297 -11.66 -29.49 1.78
C ALA A 297 -11.46 -27.99 1.42
N MET A 298 -11.81 -27.04 2.28
CA MET A 298 -11.67 -25.60 1.99
C MET A 298 -10.63 -24.84 2.84
N MET A 299 -9.83 -25.51 3.70
CA MET A 299 -8.80 -24.83 4.52
C MET A 299 -7.52 -25.64 4.76
N ALA A 300 -6.98 -26.28 3.72
CA ALA A 300 -5.76 -27.08 3.82
C ALA A 300 -4.59 -26.44 3.03
N SER A 301 -4.05 -25.31 3.50
CA SER A 301 -2.76 -24.80 2.98
C SER A 301 -1.55 -25.53 3.59
N ASP A 302 -1.80 -26.44 4.53
CA ASP A 302 -0.82 -27.28 5.20
C ASP A 302 0.00 -28.11 4.19
N GLU A 303 1.32 -28.09 4.32
CA GLU A 303 2.26 -28.85 3.49
C GLU A 303 2.00 -30.36 3.59
N ASN A 304 1.56 -30.84 4.76
CA ASN A 304 1.26 -32.26 5.00
C ASN A 304 0.04 -32.77 4.22
N LEU A 305 -0.81 -31.86 3.74
CA LEU A 305 -2.00 -32.18 2.95
C LEU A 305 -1.73 -32.03 1.43
N LYS A 306 -0.53 -31.57 1.05
CA LYS A 306 -0.10 -31.41 -0.34
C LYS A 306 0.91 -32.52 -0.68
N LYS A 307 0.82 -33.06 -1.89
CA LYS A 307 1.80 -34.02 -2.42
C LYS A 307 2.60 -33.36 -3.54
N ASN A 308 3.86 -33.75 -3.68
CA ASN A 308 4.76 -33.27 -4.74
C ASN A 308 5.00 -31.74 -4.73
N VAL A 309 5.08 -31.13 -3.55
CA VAL A 309 5.44 -29.71 -3.41
C VAL A 309 6.85 -29.51 -3.94
N LYS A 310 7.00 -28.72 -5.00
CA LYS A 310 8.27 -28.35 -5.61
C LYS A 310 8.37 -26.84 -5.67
N THR A 311 9.52 -26.30 -5.29
CA THR A 311 9.81 -24.88 -5.48
C THR A 311 9.96 -24.61 -6.98
N LEU A 312 9.30 -23.56 -7.48
CA LEU A 312 9.51 -23.09 -8.84
C LEU A 312 10.95 -22.59 -8.99
N SER A 313 11.59 -22.93 -10.12
CA SER A 313 12.93 -22.42 -10.39
C SER A 313 12.88 -20.91 -10.65
N PRO A 314 13.92 -20.13 -10.28
CA PRO A 314 13.99 -18.71 -10.59
C PRO A 314 13.75 -18.40 -12.09
N SER A 315 14.31 -19.21 -12.99
CA SER A 315 14.10 -19.06 -14.44
C SER A 315 12.65 -19.29 -14.85
N ASP A 316 11.94 -20.26 -14.26
CA ASP A 316 10.52 -20.47 -14.58
C ASP A 316 9.66 -19.25 -14.16
N ILE A 317 10.04 -18.57 -13.07
CA ILE A 317 9.37 -17.35 -12.59
C ILE A 317 9.73 -16.15 -13.48
N GLU A 318 10.98 -16.02 -13.91
CA GLU A 318 11.40 -14.97 -14.85
C GLU A 318 10.72 -15.13 -16.22
N ASP A 319 10.67 -16.35 -16.75
CA ASP A 319 9.96 -16.66 -17.99
C ASP A 319 8.47 -16.33 -17.87
N PHE A 320 7.86 -16.62 -16.72
CA PHE A 320 6.49 -16.23 -16.41
C PHE A 320 6.32 -14.70 -16.41
N LEU A 321 7.14 -13.97 -15.67
CA LEU A 321 7.11 -12.51 -15.61
C LEU A 321 7.28 -11.87 -17.00
N ASN A 322 8.21 -12.38 -17.81
CA ASN A 322 8.46 -11.90 -19.18
C ASN A 322 7.28 -12.17 -20.13
N SER A 323 6.45 -13.18 -19.83
CA SER A 323 5.24 -13.50 -20.59
C SER A 323 4.07 -12.57 -20.29
N ILE A 324 4.07 -11.90 -19.13
CA ILE A 324 3.00 -10.97 -18.71
C ILE A 324 3.21 -9.62 -19.39
N GLN A 325 2.50 -9.40 -20.50
CA GLN A 325 2.53 -8.13 -21.22
C GLN A 325 1.17 -7.40 -21.07
N PRO A 326 1.14 -6.17 -20.54
CA PRO A 326 -0.10 -5.41 -20.48
C PRO A 326 -0.52 -5.04 -21.91
N LYS A 327 -1.78 -5.32 -22.25
CA LYS A 327 -2.39 -4.99 -23.53
C LYS A 327 -3.66 -4.18 -23.32
N SER A 328 -3.87 -3.20 -24.20
CA SER A 328 -5.17 -2.54 -24.29
C SER A 328 -6.00 -3.19 -25.39
N PHE A 329 -7.26 -3.51 -25.10
CA PHE A 329 -8.16 -4.18 -26.05
C PHE A 329 -9.61 -3.74 -25.86
N LYS A 330 -10.43 -4.03 -26.87
CA LYS A 330 -11.90 -3.94 -26.81
C LYS A 330 -12.48 -5.31 -27.08
N TYR A 331 -13.57 -5.68 -26.42
CA TYR A 331 -14.29 -6.90 -26.77
C TYR A 331 -14.91 -6.75 -28.16
N LYS A 332 -14.91 -7.85 -28.91
CA LYS A 332 -15.58 -7.90 -30.23
C LYS A 332 -17.10 -7.85 -30.07
N ASP A 333 -17.61 -8.50 -29.04
CA ASP A 333 -19.02 -8.43 -28.63
C ASP A 333 -19.17 -7.36 -27.53
N GLN A 334 -20.03 -6.36 -27.80
CA GLN A 334 -20.32 -5.28 -26.85
C GLN A 334 -21.05 -5.79 -25.59
N SER A 335 -21.71 -6.95 -25.64
CA SER A 335 -22.37 -7.56 -24.47
C SER A 335 -21.38 -7.94 -23.37
N MET A 336 -20.11 -8.20 -23.73
CA MET A 336 -19.01 -8.48 -22.79
C MET A 336 -18.40 -7.20 -22.19
N GLY A 337 -18.93 -6.04 -22.56
CA GLY A 337 -18.58 -4.74 -22.02
C GLY A 337 -17.98 -3.79 -23.06
N GLU A 338 -18.43 -2.54 -23.02
CA GLU A 338 -17.93 -1.48 -23.89
C GLU A 338 -16.64 -0.84 -23.35
N GLY A 339 -15.97 -0.07 -24.23
CA GLY A 339 -14.80 0.74 -23.91
C GLY A 339 -13.45 0.03 -24.06
N ASN A 340 -12.37 0.81 -23.93
CA ASN A 340 -11.01 0.28 -23.86
C ASN A 340 -10.79 -0.39 -22.50
N ARG A 341 -10.29 -1.62 -22.52
CA ARG A 341 -9.82 -2.36 -21.34
C ARG A 341 -8.31 -2.45 -21.36
N VAL A 342 -7.70 -2.64 -20.19
CA VAL A 342 -6.29 -2.97 -20.03
C VAL A 342 -6.23 -4.27 -19.26
N GLY A 343 -5.49 -5.24 -19.77
CA GLY A 343 -5.35 -6.55 -19.15
C GLY A 343 -4.26 -7.38 -19.79
N ILE A 344 -4.26 -8.67 -19.50
CA ILE A 344 -3.33 -9.66 -20.05
C ILE A 344 -4.14 -10.67 -20.86
N LEU A 345 -3.53 -11.21 -21.92
CA LEU A 345 -4.17 -12.25 -22.73
C LEU A 345 -3.72 -13.63 -22.26
N ALA A 346 -4.66 -14.58 -22.20
CA ALA A 346 -4.37 -15.97 -21.83
C ALA A 346 -3.25 -16.58 -22.70
N GLN A 347 -3.25 -16.27 -24.00
CA GLN A 347 -2.25 -16.74 -24.95
C GLN A 347 -0.83 -16.24 -24.65
N ASP A 348 -0.70 -15.07 -24.01
CA ASP A 348 0.62 -14.57 -23.62
C ASP A 348 1.15 -15.41 -22.44
N LEU A 349 0.29 -15.76 -21.46
CA LEU A 349 0.65 -16.59 -20.32
C LEU A 349 1.14 -17.99 -20.73
N GLU A 350 0.52 -18.61 -21.74
CA GLU A 350 0.90 -19.94 -22.25
C GLU A 350 2.33 -20.01 -22.82
N ARG A 351 2.98 -18.87 -23.05
CA ARG A 351 4.39 -18.84 -23.51
C ARG A 351 5.35 -19.29 -22.41
N SER A 352 4.95 -19.20 -21.15
CA SER A 352 5.75 -19.64 -20.01
C SER A 352 5.28 -20.99 -19.48
N LYS A 353 6.20 -21.74 -18.86
CA LYS A 353 5.87 -23.05 -18.26
C LYS A 353 4.87 -22.92 -17.10
N VAL A 354 4.98 -21.87 -16.29
CA VAL A 354 4.05 -21.56 -15.20
C VAL A 354 2.68 -21.16 -15.78
N GLY A 355 2.67 -20.22 -16.73
CA GLY A 355 1.43 -19.67 -17.28
C GLY A 355 0.58 -20.68 -18.06
N LYS A 356 1.17 -21.73 -18.64
CA LYS A 356 0.40 -22.85 -19.23
C LYS A 356 -0.56 -23.52 -18.24
N ASN A 357 -0.20 -23.61 -16.97
CA ASN A 357 -1.07 -24.19 -15.93
C ASN A 357 -2.12 -23.21 -15.41
N LEU A 358 -2.04 -21.94 -15.83
CA LEU A 358 -2.97 -20.88 -15.44
C LEU A 358 -4.02 -20.60 -16.51
N VAL A 359 -3.99 -21.34 -17.62
CA VAL A 359 -4.90 -21.17 -18.75
C VAL A 359 -5.68 -22.48 -18.92
N LYS A 360 -6.99 -22.35 -19.04
CA LYS A 360 -7.89 -23.46 -19.32
C LYS A 360 -8.74 -23.15 -20.54
N GLU A 361 -9.19 -24.19 -21.23
CA GLU A 361 -10.12 -24.08 -22.34
C GLU A 361 -11.54 -23.95 -21.79
N GLY A 362 -12.20 -22.84 -22.10
CA GLY A 362 -13.60 -22.58 -21.80
C GLY A 362 -14.49 -22.66 -23.05
N PRO A 363 -15.82 -22.58 -22.90
CA PRO A 363 -16.77 -22.63 -24.03
C PRO A 363 -16.57 -21.49 -25.04
N ASP A 364 -16.11 -20.32 -24.58
CA ASP A 364 -15.87 -19.13 -25.40
C ASP A 364 -14.39 -18.95 -25.80
N GLY A 365 -13.55 -19.97 -25.57
CA GLY A 365 -12.12 -19.99 -25.84
C GLY A 365 -11.26 -20.03 -24.58
N LYS A 366 -9.98 -19.65 -24.71
CA LYS A 366 -9.01 -19.72 -23.62
C LYS A 366 -9.29 -18.68 -22.53
N GLU A 367 -9.40 -19.14 -21.30
CA GLU A 367 -9.63 -18.32 -20.11
C GLU A 367 -8.52 -18.52 -19.07
N ILE A 368 -8.32 -17.50 -18.23
CA ILE A 368 -7.32 -17.54 -17.15
C ILE A 368 -7.98 -18.15 -15.91
N ASP A 369 -7.38 -19.20 -15.35
CA ASP A 369 -7.77 -19.77 -14.06
C ASP A 369 -7.29 -18.85 -12.92
N ILE A 370 -8.16 -17.91 -12.54
CA ILE A 370 -7.87 -16.90 -11.52
C ILE A 370 -7.43 -17.54 -10.19
N ASN A 371 -8.01 -18.67 -9.80
CA ASN A 371 -7.70 -19.32 -8.53
C ASN A 371 -6.24 -19.80 -8.50
N ASN A 372 -5.77 -20.39 -9.60
CA ASN A 372 -4.39 -20.81 -9.74
C ASN A 372 -3.44 -19.63 -10.03
N ALA A 373 -3.91 -18.59 -10.72
CA ALA A 373 -3.11 -17.44 -11.10
C ALA A 373 -2.67 -16.58 -9.90
N ILE A 374 -3.51 -16.49 -8.86
CA ILE A 374 -3.19 -15.71 -7.65
C ILE A 374 -1.92 -16.23 -6.96
N GLY A 375 -1.76 -17.56 -6.84
CA GLY A 375 -0.57 -18.17 -6.24
C GLY A 375 0.71 -17.85 -7.02
N ALA A 376 0.65 -18.01 -8.34
CA ALA A 376 1.78 -17.70 -9.23
C ALA A 376 2.17 -16.21 -9.20
N LEU A 377 1.21 -15.30 -9.06
CA LEU A 377 1.47 -13.86 -8.92
C LEU A 377 2.19 -13.54 -7.61
N PHE A 378 1.79 -14.15 -6.48
CA PHE A 378 2.49 -13.96 -5.21
C PHE A 378 3.93 -14.46 -5.27
N ASP A 379 4.16 -15.61 -5.90
CA ASP A 379 5.52 -16.15 -6.10
C ASP A 379 6.37 -15.22 -6.97
N ALA A 380 5.78 -14.64 -8.02
CA ALA A 380 6.44 -13.68 -8.90
C ALA A 380 6.83 -12.38 -8.16
N VAL A 381 5.94 -11.82 -7.34
CA VAL A 381 6.23 -10.65 -6.50
C VAL A 381 7.34 -10.96 -5.48
N ALA A 382 7.28 -12.12 -4.84
CA ALA A 382 8.31 -12.56 -3.90
C ALA A 382 9.67 -12.74 -4.59
N HIS A 383 9.69 -13.19 -5.84
CA HIS A 383 10.91 -13.28 -6.65
C HIS A 383 11.49 -11.91 -6.99
N VAL A 384 10.68 -10.97 -7.49
CA VAL A 384 11.12 -9.58 -7.78
C VAL A 384 11.68 -8.92 -6.52
N ASN A 385 11.01 -9.06 -5.38
CA ASN A 385 11.49 -8.49 -4.11
C ASN A 385 12.84 -9.05 -3.68
N ARG A 386 13.11 -10.35 -3.90
CA ARG A 386 14.43 -10.94 -3.64
C ARG A 386 15.50 -10.36 -4.58
N LYS A 387 15.19 -10.20 -5.87
CA LYS A 387 16.11 -9.66 -6.88
C LYS A 387 16.42 -8.17 -6.68
N VAL A 388 15.51 -7.40 -6.08
CA VAL A 388 15.75 -5.97 -5.75
C VAL A 388 16.60 -5.80 -4.49
N ARG A 389 16.61 -6.79 -3.58
CA ARG A 389 17.32 -6.73 -2.29
C ARG A 389 18.74 -7.31 -2.33
N GLY A 390 19.03 -8.19 -3.27
CA GLY A 390 20.37 -8.72 -3.53
C GLY A 390 21.04 -7.94 -4.64
#